data_AF-A0A2V9S1Y6-F1
#
_entry.id   AF-A0A2V9S1Y6-F1
#
_cell.length_a   1.000
_cell.length_b   1.000
_cell.length_c   1.000
_cell.angle_alpha   90.00
_cell.angle_beta   90.00
_cell.angle_gamma   90.00
#
_symmetry.space_group_name_H-M   'P 1'
#
loop_
_entity.id
_entity.type
_entity.pdbx_description
1 polymer ?
#
loop_
_entity_poly.entity_id
_entity_poly.type
_entity_poly.pdbx_seq_one_letter_code
_entity_poly.pdbx_strand_id
1 'polypeptide(L)'
;SCNTCNVSAYFWQIGTLNLVEPSGSLSGHWTEGYTHWINNSGNPGGQENSRLFTSASNNSPIISGLPTGIVGPFDTHQSWNNVDVNDSYPFLMTTYSPIAPFPTAWYNEILGISPITGTVYRFAHSFITARSHRFSTKNGIGSVSQDGKFFLFSSDWMGTLGSESGVSTCAIGADCRGDVFVVELK
;
A
#
# COMPACT_ATOMS: atom_id res chain seq x y z
N SER A 1 -3.94 -10.34 11.52
CA SER A 1 -2.79 -11.12 11.03
C SER A 1 -2.64 -12.37 11.89
N CYS A 2 -2.56 -13.56 11.27
CA CYS A 2 -2.42 -14.84 11.98
C CYS A 2 -0.93 -15.18 12.11
N ASN A 3 -0.39 -15.16 13.34
CA ASN A 3 1.03 -15.42 13.63
C ASN A 3 1.40 -16.93 13.63
N THR A 4 0.48 -17.82 13.25
CA THR A 4 0.71 -19.29 13.25
C THR A 4 0.21 -19.97 11.98
N CYS A 5 -0.29 -19.20 11.02
CA CYS A 5 -0.74 -19.76 9.76
C CYS A 5 0.47 -19.81 8.83
N ASN A 6 0.99 -21.02 8.55
CA ASN A 6 1.89 -21.28 7.41
C ASN A 6 1.11 -21.05 6.10
N VAL A 7 0.65 -19.82 5.86
CA VAL A 7 0.02 -19.45 4.59
C VAL A 7 1.16 -19.01 3.69
N SER A 8 1.78 -19.99 3.04
CA SER A 8 2.60 -19.69 1.88
C SER A 8 1.66 -19.17 0.79
N ALA A 9 1.98 -18.01 0.22
CA ALA A 9 1.29 -17.53 -0.98
C ALA A 9 1.61 -18.50 -2.12
N TYR A 10 0.61 -19.01 -2.83
CA TYR A 10 0.82 -19.88 -3.98
C TYR A 10 0.66 -19.10 -5.28
N PHE A 11 1.52 -19.39 -6.25
CA PHE A 11 1.63 -18.65 -7.50
C PHE A 11 1.30 -19.57 -8.66
N TRP A 12 0.40 -19.13 -9.53
CA TRP A 12 0.20 -19.81 -10.80
C TRP A 12 1.32 -19.42 -11.76
N GLN A 13 2.07 -20.41 -12.25
CA GLN A 13 3.08 -20.15 -13.27
C GLN A 13 2.38 -19.92 -14.62
N ILE A 14 2.42 -18.68 -15.11
CA ILE A 14 1.77 -18.25 -16.35
C ILE A 14 2.16 -19.17 -17.52
N GLY A 15 1.15 -19.57 -18.30
CA GLY A 15 1.32 -20.45 -19.47
C GLY A 15 1.46 -21.94 -19.13
N THR A 16 1.33 -22.32 -17.85
CA THR A 16 1.42 -23.73 -17.41
C THR A 16 0.18 -24.11 -16.59
N LEU A 17 0.12 -25.37 -16.11
CA LEU A 17 -0.84 -25.81 -15.10
C LEU A 17 -0.24 -25.90 -13.68
N ASN A 18 0.94 -25.32 -13.48
CA ASN A 18 1.71 -25.49 -12.26
C ASN A 18 1.35 -24.43 -11.23
N LEU A 19 1.04 -24.90 -10.03
CA LEU A 19 1.00 -24.07 -8.83
C LEU A 19 2.35 -24.18 -8.12
N VAL A 20 2.98 -23.05 -7.86
CA VAL A 20 4.30 -22.96 -7.24
C VAL A 20 4.16 -22.37 -5.84
N GLU A 21 4.77 -23.03 -4.86
CA GLU A 21 5.05 -22.43 -3.56
C GLU A 21 6.42 -21.72 -3.66
N PRO A 22 6.45 -20.39 -3.69
CA PRO A 22 7.67 -19.61 -3.77
C PRO A 22 8.41 -19.60 -2.44
N SER A 23 9.63 -19.07 -2.46
CA SER A 23 10.40 -18.75 -1.26
C SER A 23 10.70 -17.25 -1.15
N GLY A 24 11.30 -16.85 -0.03
CA GLY A 24 11.75 -15.49 0.23
C GLY A 24 10.69 -14.58 0.87
N SER A 25 10.66 -13.31 0.46
CA SER A 25 9.84 -12.26 1.07
C SER A 25 8.35 -12.37 0.71
N LEU A 26 7.59 -13.23 1.40
CA LEU A 26 6.20 -13.58 1.05
C LEU A 26 5.11 -12.97 1.97
N SER A 27 5.51 -12.25 3.00
CA SER A 27 4.58 -11.62 3.95
C SER A 27 4.11 -10.24 3.47
N GLY A 28 3.22 -9.66 4.28
CA GLY A 28 2.72 -8.30 4.11
C GLY A 28 1.51 -8.19 3.19
N HIS A 29 1.26 -6.98 2.74
CA HIS A 29 0.34 -6.61 1.69
C HIS A 29 1.00 -6.73 0.32
N TRP A 30 0.18 -6.99 -0.70
CA TRP A 30 0.66 -7.18 -2.06
C TRP A 30 -0.31 -6.64 -3.10
N THR A 31 0.24 -6.43 -4.30
CA THR A 31 -0.53 -6.17 -5.51
C THR A 31 0.11 -6.93 -6.67
N GLU A 32 -0.67 -7.11 -7.74
CA GLU A 32 -0.27 -7.84 -8.92
C GLU A 32 -0.27 -6.92 -10.13
N GLY A 33 0.77 -7.04 -10.94
CA GLY A 33 0.79 -6.52 -12.30
C GLY A 33 0.47 -7.63 -13.31
N TYR A 34 0.88 -7.44 -14.56
CA TYR A 34 0.71 -8.39 -15.64
C TYR A 34 1.73 -9.54 -15.58
N THR A 35 2.99 -9.24 -15.27
CA THR A 35 4.08 -10.23 -15.13
C THR A 35 4.68 -10.31 -13.72
N HIS A 36 4.46 -9.29 -12.89
CA HIS A 36 5.05 -9.17 -11.57
C HIS A 36 4.03 -9.27 -10.42
N TRP A 37 4.54 -9.73 -9.29
CA TRP A 37 3.88 -9.61 -7.99
C TRP A 37 4.76 -8.74 -7.08
N ILE A 38 4.13 -7.77 -6.42
CA ILE A 38 4.80 -6.78 -5.57
C ILE A 38 4.30 -6.91 -4.15
N ASN A 39 5.20 -6.85 -3.16
CA ASN A 39 4.81 -6.89 -1.75
C ASN A 39 5.78 -6.21 -0.78
N ASN A 40 5.25 -5.87 0.40
CA ASN A 40 6.04 -5.34 1.51
C ASN A 40 6.36 -6.42 2.55
N SER A 41 7.61 -6.90 2.61
CA SER A 41 7.97 -7.92 3.61
C SER A 41 8.25 -7.34 5.01
N GLY A 42 8.17 -6.03 5.16
CA GLY A 42 8.45 -5.32 6.42
C GLY A 42 9.94 -5.21 6.77
N ASN A 43 10.84 -5.70 5.92
CA ASN A 43 12.28 -5.67 6.17
C ASN A 43 13.11 -5.32 4.92
N PRO A 44 13.80 -4.16 4.89
CA PRO A 44 13.66 -3.04 5.82
C PRO A 44 12.28 -2.36 5.70
N GLY A 45 11.88 -1.61 6.73
CA GLY A 45 10.60 -0.89 6.71
C GLY A 45 10.49 0.09 5.54
N GLY A 46 9.34 0.10 4.85
CA GLY A 46 9.11 0.91 3.66
C GLY A 46 9.71 0.36 2.36
N GLN A 47 10.33 -0.83 2.38
CA GLN A 47 10.77 -1.52 1.16
C GLN A 47 9.63 -2.32 0.53
N GLU A 48 9.65 -2.36 -0.80
CA GLU A 48 8.82 -3.23 -1.63
C GLU A 48 9.71 -4.23 -2.36
N ASN A 49 9.21 -5.45 -2.57
CA ASN A 49 9.92 -6.49 -3.32
C ASN A 49 9.12 -6.85 -4.55
N SER A 50 9.82 -7.12 -5.64
CA SER A 50 9.24 -7.60 -6.90
C SER A 50 9.68 -9.01 -7.18
N ARG A 51 8.79 -9.80 -7.79
CA ARG A 51 9.08 -11.12 -8.37
C ARG A 51 8.27 -11.33 -9.63
N LEU A 52 8.82 -12.08 -10.57
CA LEU A 52 8.11 -12.50 -11.78
C LEU A 52 7.23 -13.72 -11.50
N PHE A 53 6.04 -13.80 -12.10
CA PHE A 53 5.21 -15.01 -12.05
C PHE A 53 5.89 -16.23 -12.68
N THR A 54 6.76 -16.02 -13.66
CA THR A 54 7.56 -17.09 -14.29
C THR A 54 8.75 -17.53 -13.43
N SER A 55 9.07 -16.79 -12.37
CA SER A 55 10.20 -17.05 -11.49
C SER A 55 9.87 -16.69 -10.04
N ALA A 56 8.75 -17.23 -9.54
CA ALA A 56 8.12 -16.80 -8.29
C ALA A 56 9.03 -16.90 -7.04
N SER A 57 10.08 -17.72 -7.05
CA SER A 57 11.04 -17.83 -5.94
C SER A 57 12.14 -16.75 -5.96
N ASN A 58 12.31 -16.04 -7.09
CA ASN A 58 13.31 -14.99 -7.24
C ASN A 58 12.67 -13.63 -6.96
N ASN A 59 12.95 -13.08 -5.79
CA ASN A 59 12.50 -11.73 -5.40
C ASN A 59 13.69 -10.79 -5.25
N SER A 60 13.47 -9.51 -5.52
CA SER A 60 14.44 -8.46 -5.32
C SER A 60 13.80 -7.19 -4.76
N PRO A 61 14.51 -6.42 -3.92
CA PRO A 61 14.05 -5.11 -3.48
C PRO A 61 13.91 -4.16 -4.67
N ILE A 62 12.91 -3.30 -4.65
CA ILE A 62 12.62 -2.35 -5.74
C ILE A 62 13.28 -1.01 -5.48
N ILE A 63 13.23 -0.53 -4.23
CA ILE A 63 13.66 0.82 -3.87
C ILE A 63 15.14 0.80 -3.48
N SER A 64 15.96 1.62 -4.13
CA SER A 64 17.41 1.70 -3.87
C SER A 64 17.81 2.69 -2.77
N GLY A 65 16.93 3.64 -2.40
CA GLY A 65 17.19 4.67 -1.39
C GLY A 65 15.98 4.94 -0.50
N LEU A 66 15.90 4.25 0.63
CA LEU A 66 14.86 4.49 1.64
C LEU A 66 15.18 5.76 2.45
N PRO A 67 14.17 6.57 2.82
CA PRO A 67 14.34 7.64 3.77
C PRO A 67 14.94 7.13 5.08
N THR A 68 15.99 7.80 5.55
CA THR A 68 16.53 7.53 6.89
C THR A 68 15.49 7.89 7.95
N GLY A 69 15.33 7.04 8.97
CA GLY A 69 14.46 7.30 10.11
C GLY A 69 13.07 6.68 10.04
N ILE A 70 12.80 5.79 9.06
CA ILE A 70 11.59 4.96 9.08
C ILE A 70 11.66 4.02 10.30
N VAL A 71 10.69 4.18 11.20
CA VAL A 71 10.47 3.37 12.40
C VAL A 71 9.04 2.86 12.45
N GLY A 72 8.86 1.65 12.97
CA GLY A 72 7.55 1.01 13.09
C GLY A 72 6.71 1.56 14.26
N PRO A 73 5.37 1.40 14.22
CA PRO A 73 4.61 0.73 13.16
C PRO A 73 4.50 1.59 11.88
N PHE A 74 4.84 0.97 10.74
CA PHE A 74 4.78 1.55 9.40
C PHE A 74 4.33 0.44 8.45
N ASP A 75 3.25 0.67 7.72
CA ASP A 75 2.66 -0.31 6.80
C ASP A 75 2.36 0.34 5.45
N THR A 76 2.21 -0.47 4.40
CA THR A 76 1.86 0.00 3.05
C THR A 76 0.72 -0.84 2.48
N HIS A 77 -0.16 -0.22 1.71
CA HIS A 77 -1.29 -0.87 1.04
C HIS A 77 -1.26 -0.52 -0.44
N GLN A 78 -0.79 -1.46 -1.25
CA GLN A 78 -0.50 -1.28 -2.67
C GLN A 78 -1.72 -1.55 -3.56
N SER A 79 -1.74 -0.94 -4.74
CA SER A 79 -2.71 -1.15 -5.81
C SER A 79 -2.07 -0.88 -7.17
N TRP A 80 -2.26 -1.83 -8.11
CA TRP A 80 -1.69 -1.76 -9.45
C TRP A 80 -2.69 -2.10 -10.55
N ASN A 81 -3.83 -1.42 -10.55
CA ASN A 81 -4.91 -1.65 -11.53
C ASN A 81 -4.73 -0.88 -12.85
N ASN A 82 -3.77 0.05 -12.91
CA ASN A 82 -3.39 0.81 -14.10
C ASN A 82 -2.31 0.10 -14.93
N VAL A 83 -2.24 -1.22 -14.84
CA VAL A 83 -1.12 -2.00 -15.36
C VAL A 83 -1.14 -2.08 -16.90
N ASP A 84 0.05 -2.08 -17.50
CA ASP A 84 0.27 -2.40 -18.90
C ASP A 84 1.01 -3.73 -19.06
N VAL A 85 1.05 -4.28 -20.27
CA VAL A 85 1.68 -5.60 -20.54
C VAL A 85 3.15 -5.70 -20.14
N ASN A 86 3.86 -4.57 -20.05
CA ASN A 86 5.26 -4.49 -19.65
C ASN A 86 5.43 -4.09 -18.18
N ASP A 87 4.35 -3.94 -17.41
CA ASP A 87 4.42 -3.48 -16.02
C ASP A 87 5.24 -2.18 -15.88
N SER A 88 5.09 -1.25 -16.82
CA SER A 88 5.94 -0.06 -16.89
C SER A 88 5.41 1.12 -16.07
N TYR A 89 4.11 1.15 -15.82
CA TYR A 89 3.50 2.16 -14.97
C TYR A 89 3.80 1.94 -13.49
N PRO A 90 3.95 3.02 -12.69
CA PRO A 90 4.06 2.88 -11.25
C PRO A 90 2.88 2.13 -10.66
N PHE A 91 3.14 1.28 -9.66
CA PHE A 91 2.12 0.85 -8.73
C PHE A 91 1.95 1.91 -7.66
N LEU A 92 0.74 2.07 -7.15
CA LEU A 92 0.38 3.11 -6.20
C LEU A 92 0.13 2.49 -4.83
N MET A 93 0.26 3.28 -3.78
CA MET A 93 -0.03 2.81 -2.43
C MET A 93 -0.44 3.94 -1.51
N THR A 94 -1.06 3.57 -0.41
CA THR A 94 -1.06 4.40 0.79
C THR A 94 -0.08 3.84 1.80
N THR A 95 0.54 4.73 2.57
CA THR A 95 1.29 4.35 3.76
C THR A 95 0.46 4.62 5.01
N TYR A 96 0.70 3.81 6.04
CA TYR A 96 0.01 3.86 7.31
C TYR A 96 1.01 3.93 8.47
N SER A 97 0.78 4.87 9.38
CA SER A 97 1.41 4.89 10.69
C SER A 97 0.59 5.72 11.70
N PRO A 98 0.44 5.24 12.95
CA PRO A 98 -0.05 6.04 14.08
C PRO A 98 1.01 6.93 14.72
N ILE A 99 2.26 6.90 14.25
CA ILE A 99 3.35 7.71 14.82
C ILE A 99 3.11 9.18 14.50
N ALA A 100 3.22 10.05 15.51
CA ALA A 100 3.22 11.49 15.35
C ALA A 100 4.12 12.11 16.44
N PRO A 101 4.94 13.14 16.13
CA PRO A 101 5.18 13.70 14.79
C PRO A 101 5.86 12.70 13.85
N PHE A 102 5.67 12.87 12.54
CA PHE A 102 6.29 12.00 11.53
C PHE A 102 7.82 12.20 11.54
N PRO A 103 8.62 11.12 11.69
CA PRO A 103 10.06 11.22 11.83
C PRO A 103 10.78 11.49 10.50
N THR A 104 10.16 11.14 9.37
CA THR A 104 10.71 11.30 8.03
C THR A 104 9.59 11.33 6.98
N ALA A 105 9.96 11.40 5.70
CA ALA A 105 9.04 11.30 4.56
C ALA A 105 8.25 9.97 4.55
N TRP A 106 7.19 9.91 3.74
CA TRP A 106 6.36 8.71 3.48
C TRP A 106 5.40 8.30 4.57
N TYR A 107 5.27 9.04 5.67
CA TYR A 107 4.28 8.73 6.71
C TYR A 107 2.90 9.29 6.33
N ASN A 108 1.91 8.41 6.24
CA ASN A 108 0.52 8.73 5.88
C ASN A 108 0.44 9.54 4.58
N GLU A 109 0.98 8.95 3.51
CA GLU A 109 1.05 9.53 2.16
C GLU A 109 0.47 8.60 1.10
N ILE A 110 0.11 9.20 -0.03
CA ILE A 110 -0.16 8.52 -1.29
C ILE A 110 1.14 8.53 -2.10
N LEU A 111 1.67 7.33 -2.36
CA LEU A 111 2.93 7.14 -3.09
C LEU A 111 2.69 6.39 -4.39
N GLY A 112 3.58 6.60 -5.35
CA GLY A 112 3.76 5.72 -6.51
C GLY A 112 5.19 5.24 -6.59
N ILE A 113 5.41 4.00 -7.00
CA ILE A 113 6.76 3.44 -7.15
C ILE A 113 6.91 2.86 -8.53
N SER A 114 7.93 3.32 -9.25
CA SER A 114 8.33 2.73 -10.52
C SER A 114 8.88 1.32 -10.26
N PRO A 115 8.26 0.26 -10.81
CA PRO A 115 8.76 -1.11 -10.65
C PRO A 115 10.08 -1.34 -11.39
N ILE A 116 10.42 -0.47 -12.35
CA ILE A 116 11.64 -0.57 -13.18
C ILE A 116 12.82 0.13 -12.48
N THR A 117 12.60 1.36 -12.01
CA THR A 117 13.69 2.22 -11.50
C THR A 117 13.73 2.32 -9.98
N GLY A 118 12.68 1.90 -9.28
CA GLY A 118 12.54 2.10 -7.84
C GLY A 118 12.30 3.55 -7.44
N THR A 119 12.04 4.45 -8.40
CA THR A 119 11.75 5.85 -8.13
C THR A 119 10.41 5.97 -7.39
N VAL A 120 10.43 6.67 -6.25
CA VAL A 120 9.24 6.94 -5.46
C VAL A 120 8.71 8.34 -5.76
N TYR A 121 7.46 8.41 -6.18
CA TYR A 121 6.67 9.62 -6.41
C TYR A 121 5.75 9.85 -5.21
N ARG A 122 5.65 11.10 -4.74
CA ARG A 122 4.83 11.48 -3.58
C ARG A 122 3.73 12.41 -4.08
N PHE A 123 2.47 12.03 -3.90
CA PHE A 123 1.34 12.77 -4.48
C PHE A 123 0.58 13.61 -3.45
N ALA A 124 0.31 13.06 -2.26
CA ALA A 124 -0.45 13.76 -1.23
C ALA A 124 -0.24 13.12 0.15
N HIS A 125 -0.57 13.86 1.22
CA HIS A 125 -0.86 13.25 2.51
C HIS A 125 -2.26 12.62 2.50
N SER A 126 -2.42 11.46 3.14
CA SER A 126 -3.71 10.79 3.27
C SER A 126 -4.56 11.35 4.41
N PHE A 127 -3.96 12.10 5.34
CA PHE A 127 -4.63 12.68 6.52
C PHE A 127 -5.38 11.67 7.40
N ILE A 128 -5.01 10.39 7.34
CA ILE A 128 -5.54 9.37 8.25
C ILE A 128 -4.99 9.60 9.67
N THR A 129 -5.83 9.39 10.67
CA THR A 129 -5.38 9.37 12.09
C THR A 129 -4.72 8.05 12.49
N ALA A 130 -4.86 7.01 11.65
CA ALA A 130 -4.55 5.62 11.99
C ALA A 130 -5.36 5.07 13.19
N ARG A 131 -6.45 5.75 13.59
CA ARG A 131 -7.25 5.41 14.78
C ARG A 131 -8.73 5.19 14.50
N SER A 132 -9.24 5.55 13.32
CA SER A 132 -10.63 5.31 12.91
C SER A 132 -11.15 3.91 13.29
N HIS A 133 -12.42 3.82 13.67
CA HIS A 133 -13.09 2.54 13.94
C HIS A 133 -13.44 1.79 12.64
N ARG A 134 -13.47 2.48 11.50
CA ARG A 134 -13.62 1.89 10.17
C ARG A 134 -12.28 1.40 9.65
N PHE A 135 -12.19 0.11 9.33
CA PHE A 135 -10.95 -0.55 8.89
C PHE A 135 -10.29 0.13 7.69
N SER A 136 -11.03 0.37 6.61
CA SER A 136 -10.49 0.97 5.39
C SER A 136 -9.90 2.36 5.65
N THR A 137 -10.64 3.19 6.40
CA THR A 137 -10.22 4.53 6.81
C THR A 137 -9.02 4.50 7.75
N LYS A 138 -9.03 3.59 8.73
CA LYS A 138 -7.93 3.43 9.69
C LYS A 138 -6.62 3.16 8.97
N ASN A 139 -6.65 2.30 7.97
CA ASN A 139 -5.49 1.83 7.24
C ASN A 139 -5.22 2.64 5.96
N GLY A 140 -6.04 3.66 5.66
CA GLY A 140 -5.91 4.44 4.44
C GLY A 140 -6.08 3.62 3.16
N ILE A 141 -6.86 2.53 3.16
CA ILE A 141 -6.97 1.63 2.01
C ILE A 141 -7.42 2.41 0.78
N GLY A 142 -6.74 2.16 -0.35
CA GLY A 142 -7.00 2.85 -1.60
C GLY A 142 -6.71 2.03 -2.84
N SER A 143 -7.06 2.59 -3.99
CA SER A 143 -6.85 1.95 -5.29
C SER A 143 -6.65 2.99 -6.40
N VAL A 144 -5.76 2.66 -7.33
CA VAL A 144 -5.53 3.44 -8.55
C VAL A 144 -6.62 3.18 -9.59
N SER A 145 -7.03 4.21 -10.33
CA SER A 145 -7.93 4.08 -11.49
C SER A 145 -7.26 3.29 -12.63
N GLN A 146 -8.05 2.62 -13.46
CA GLN A 146 -7.52 1.80 -14.57
C GLN A 146 -6.72 2.61 -15.59
N ASP A 147 -7.02 3.90 -15.75
CA ASP A 147 -6.27 4.79 -16.64
C ASP A 147 -5.07 5.46 -15.96
N GLY A 148 -4.80 5.15 -14.68
CA GLY A 148 -3.66 5.67 -13.92
C GLY A 148 -3.73 7.16 -13.59
N LYS A 149 -4.86 7.84 -13.81
CA LYS A 149 -4.99 9.29 -13.58
C LYS A 149 -5.38 9.66 -12.18
N PHE A 150 -5.98 8.74 -11.44
CA PHE A 150 -6.54 9.01 -10.12
C PHE A 150 -6.18 7.91 -9.13
N PHE A 151 -6.05 8.30 -7.86
CA PHE A 151 -5.97 7.36 -6.76
C PHE A 151 -7.08 7.68 -5.75
N LEU A 152 -7.95 6.71 -5.49
CA LEU A 152 -9.03 6.82 -4.52
C LEU A 152 -8.59 6.19 -3.20
N PHE A 153 -8.87 6.81 -2.07
CA PHE A 153 -8.47 6.29 -0.76
C PHE A 153 -9.43 6.70 0.35
N SER A 154 -9.52 5.89 1.40
CA SER A 154 -10.33 6.23 2.58
C SER A 154 -9.53 7.08 3.57
N SER A 155 -10.16 8.12 4.13
CA SER A 155 -9.55 8.94 5.18
C SER A 155 -10.59 9.51 6.15
N ASP A 156 -10.19 9.70 7.41
CA ASP A 156 -10.99 10.42 8.41
C ASP A 156 -10.64 11.92 8.47
N TRP A 157 -9.73 12.36 7.60
CA TRP A 157 -9.28 13.75 7.48
C TRP A 157 -8.95 14.37 8.84
N MET A 158 -8.25 13.60 9.68
CA MET A 158 -7.90 13.95 11.05
C MET A 158 -9.10 14.25 11.98
N GLY A 159 -10.25 13.62 11.73
CA GLY A 159 -11.47 13.77 12.53
C GLY A 159 -12.28 15.03 12.21
N THR A 160 -12.07 15.65 11.04
CA THR A 160 -12.72 16.91 10.67
C THR A 160 -14.02 16.75 9.86
N LEU A 161 -14.42 15.50 9.57
CA LEU A 161 -15.56 15.19 8.71
C LEU A 161 -16.92 15.10 9.46
N GLY A 162 -16.91 15.30 10.78
CA GLY A 162 -18.06 15.09 11.66
C GLY A 162 -18.29 13.62 12.03
N SER A 163 -19.38 13.34 12.74
CA SER A 163 -19.73 11.98 13.17
C SER A 163 -20.57 11.23 12.14
N GLU A 164 -20.57 9.90 12.23
CA GLU A 164 -21.43 9.05 11.39
C GLU A 164 -22.93 9.24 11.65
N SER A 165 -23.29 9.85 12.79
CA SER A 165 -24.67 10.26 13.11
C SER A 165 -25.05 11.63 12.54
N GLY A 166 -24.14 12.32 11.85
CA GLY A 166 -24.39 13.59 11.19
C GLY A 166 -24.19 14.83 12.06
N VAL A 167 -23.60 14.71 13.25
CA VAL A 167 -23.22 15.87 14.07
C VAL A 167 -21.84 16.40 13.67
N SER A 168 -21.58 17.68 13.92
CA SER A 168 -20.36 18.36 13.48
C SER A 168 -19.10 17.98 14.25
N THR A 169 -19.24 17.29 15.38
CA THR A 169 -18.13 16.85 16.26
C THR A 169 -18.14 15.35 16.41
N CYS A 170 -16.98 14.74 16.63
CA CYS A 170 -16.86 13.31 16.84
C CYS A 170 -15.64 12.99 17.72
N ALA A 171 -15.55 11.74 18.16
CA ALA A 171 -14.39 11.16 18.83
C ALA A 171 -13.66 10.22 17.87
N ILE A 172 -12.39 10.54 17.58
CA ILE A 172 -11.53 9.72 16.71
C ILE A 172 -11.43 8.31 17.29
N GLY A 173 -11.69 7.31 16.44
CA GLY A 173 -11.68 5.89 16.80
C GLY A 173 -12.94 5.38 17.48
N ALA A 174 -13.98 6.20 17.58
CA ALA A 174 -15.30 5.80 18.06
C ALA A 174 -16.39 6.04 17.00
N ASP A 175 -16.58 7.29 16.59
CA ASP A 175 -17.74 7.69 15.76
C ASP A 175 -17.42 8.73 14.67
N CYS A 176 -16.17 9.16 14.52
CA CYS A 176 -15.77 10.03 13.42
C CYS A 176 -15.98 9.36 12.07
N ARG A 177 -16.51 10.12 11.10
CA ARG A 177 -16.64 9.65 9.72
C ARG A 177 -15.29 9.42 9.09
N GLY A 178 -15.25 8.40 8.25
CA GLY A 178 -14.27 8.27 7.19
C GLY A 178 -14.98 8.28 5.85
N ASP A 179 -14.47 9.07 4.91
CA ASP A 179 -14.99 9.16 3.55
C ASP A 179 -13.94 8.68 2.53
N VAL A 180 -14.36 8.54 1.27
CA VAL A 180 -13.45 8.26 0.16
C VAL A 180 -13.10 9.57 -0.54
N PHE A 181 -11.79 9.79 -0.69
CA PHE A 181 -11.22 10.93 -1.38
C PHE A 181 -10.51 10.46 -2.64
N VAL A 182 -10.28 11.40 -3.56
CA VAL A 182 -9.56 11.16 -4.80
C VAL A 182 -8.45 12.19 -4.97
N VAL A 183 -7.27 11.73 -5.39
CA VAL A 183 -6.18 12.59 -5.83
C VAL A 183 -5.89 12.35 -7.30
N GLU A 184 -5.66 13.44 -8.05
CA GLU A 184 -5.19 13.37 -9.44
C GLU A 184 -3.66 13.14 -9.43
N LEU A 185 -3.20 12.17 -10.22
CA LEU A 185 -1.80 11.78 -10.33
C LEU A 185 -1.16 12.58 -11.48
N LYS A 186 -0.25 13.52 -11.16
CA LYS A 186 0.46 14.39 -12.11
C LYS A 186 1.96 14.30 -11.94
#